data_AF-A0A3B9YUJ6-F1
#
_entry.id   AF-A0A3B9YUJ6-F1
#
_cell.length_a   1.000
_cell.length_b   1.000
_cell.length_c   1.000
_cell.angle_alpha   90.00
_cell.angle_beta   90.00
_cell.angle_gamma   90.00
#
_symmetry.space_group_name_H-M   'P 1'
#
loop_
_entity.id
_entity.type
_entity.pdbx_description
1 polymer ?
#
loop_
_entity_poly.entity_id
_entity_poly.type
_entity_poly.pdbx_seq_one_letter_code
_entity_poly.pdbx_strand_id
1 'polypeptide(L)' 'RYKVAEKAGPDACPFNAMYWDFLLRHRERFEGNPRMAQMYRTYDKIKPGTRAAMADRAQTFLRLIDEHGTDDV' A
#
# COMPACT_ATOMS: atom_id res chain seq x y z
N ARG A 1 -16.94 1.25 8.43
CA ARG A 1 -16.41 -0.09 8.05
C ARG A 1 -15.68 0.06 6.72
N TYR A 2 -14.44 -0.42 6.59
CA TYR A 2 -13.69 -0.31 5.34
C TYR A 2 -14.13 -1.33 4.28
N LYS A 3 -13.91 -1.00 3.00
CA LYS A 3 -14.14 -1.89 1.86
C LYS A 3 -12.81 -2.50 1.41
N VAL A 4 -12.61 -3.78 1.72
CA VAL A 4 -11.36 -4.51 1.44
C VAL A 4 -11.08 -4.68 -0.05
N ALA A 5 -12.12 -4.62 -0.90
CA ALA A 5 -11.95 -4.71 -2.35
C ALA A 5 -11.51 -3.38 -3.00
N GLU A 6 -11.70 -2.24 -2.32
CA GLU A 6 -11.32 -0.94 -2.87
C GLU A 6 -9.82 -0.73 -2.77
N LYS A 7 -9.21 -0.27 -3.87
CA LYS A 7 -7.78 0.01 -3.97
C LYS A 7 -7.44 1.44 -3.56
N ALA A 8 -8.37 2.38 -3.73
CA ALA A 8 -8.20 3.79 -3.41
C ALA A 8 -9.56 4.41 -3.05
N GLY A 9 -9.55 5.57 -2.39
CA GLY A 9 -10.75 6.27 -1.91
C GLY A 9 -10.89 6.28 -0.39
N PRO A 10 -11.84 7.06 0.15
CA PRO A 10 -12.00 7.28 1.60
C PRO A 10 -12.41 6.01 2.37
N ASP A 11 -13.09 5.07 1.72
CA ASP A 11 -13.53 3.81 2.32
C ASP A 11 -12.53 2.66 2.11
N ALA A 12 -11.48 2.88 1.31
CA ALA A 12 -10.50 1.84 1.02
C ALA A 12 -9.75 1.44 2.29
N CYS A 13 -9.60 0.12 2.46
CA CYS A 13 -8.91 -0.47 3.60
C CYS A 13 -7.46 0.05 3.70
N PRO A 14 -7.02 0.57 4.86
CA PRO A 14 -5.66 1.08 5.07
C PRO A 14 -4.58 0.06 4.75
N PHE A 15 -4.79 -1.20 5.13
CA PHE A 15 -3.84 -2.29 4.89
C PHE A 15 -3.52 -2.50 3.41
N ASN A 16 -4.49 -2.30 2.49
CA ASN A 16 -4.24 -2.45 1.07
C ASN A 16 -3.24 -1.40 0.58
N ALA A 17 -3.45 -0.13 0.94
CA ALA A 17 -2.56 0.95 0.57
C ALA A 17 -1.14 0.72 1.12
N MET A 18 -1.04 0.37 2.40
CA MET A 18 0.24 0.08 3.07
C MET A 18 0.96 -1.14 2.48
N TYR A 19 0.23 -2.19 2.13
CA TYR A 19 0.79 -3.38 1.49
C TYR A 19 1.49 -3.04 0.17
N TRP A 20 0.80 -2.31 -0.71
CA TRP A 20 1.37 -1.91 -2.00
C TRP A 20 2.53 -0.93 -1.83
N ASP A 21 2.40 0.06 -0.94
CA ASP A 21 3.47 1.00 -0.62
C ASP A 21 4.73 0.30 -0.10
N PHE A 22 4.59 -0.67 0.81
CA PHE A 22 5.71 -1.48 1.31
C PHE A 22 6.40 -2.25 0.18
N LEU A 23 5.63 -2.93 -0.68
CA LEU A 23 6.20 -3.72 -1.77
C LEU A 23 7.01 -2.87 -2.77
N LEU A 24 6.58 -1.64 -3.01
CA LEU A 24 7.24 -0.75 -3.97
C LEU A 24 8.48 -0.09 -3.40
N ARG A 25 8.41 0.35 -2.13
CA ARG A 25 9.59 0.87 -1.42
C ARG A 25 10.74 -0.13 -1.39
N HIS A 26 10.42 -1.42 -1.47
CA HIS A 26 11.40 -2.51 -1.45
C HIS A 26 11.47 -3.28 -2.77
N ARG A 27 11.01 -2.69 -3.89
CA ARG A 27 10.96 -3.38 -5.19
C ARG A 27 12.33 -3.92 -5.61
N GLU A 28 13.37 -3.11 -5.53
CA GLU A 28 14.73 -3.51 -5.89
C GLU A 28 15.21 -4.75 -5.12
N ARG A 29 14.85 -4.84 -3.82
CA ARG A 29 15.21 -6.00 -2.99
C ARG A 29 14.42 -7.27 -3.36
N PHE A 30 13.18 -7.12 -3.80
CA PHE A 30 12.24 -8.24 -3.94
C PHE A 30 11.92 -8.61 -5.38
N GLU A 31 12.33 -7.83 -6.37
CA GLU A 31 12.00 -8.08 -7.78
C GLU A 31 12.61 -9.38 -8.32
N GLY A 32 13.76 -9.80 -7.78
CA GLY A 32 14.37 -11.09 -8.07
C GLY A 32 13.64 -12.30 -7.47
N ASN A 33 12.67 -12.09 -6.56
CA ASN A 33 11.91 -13.18 -5.94
C ASN A 33 10.74 -13.61 -6.85
N PRO A 34 10.74 -14.86 -7.38
CA PRO A 34 9.67 -15.33 -8.27
C PRO A 34 8.27 -15.24 -7.68
N ARG A 35 8.13 -15.38 -6.35
CA ARG A 35 6.84 -15.24 -5.65
C ARG A 35 6.28 -13.83 -5.78
N MET A 36 7.14 -12.82 -5.89
CA MET A 36 6.76 -11.40 -5.97
C MET A 36 6.46 -10.94 -7.40
N ALA A 37 6.89 -11.69 -8.40
CA ALA A 37 6.78 -11.31 -9.81
C ALA A 37 5.34 -11.01 -10.25
N GLN A 38 4.35 -11.75 -9.74
CA GLN A 38 2.95 -11.50 -10.09
C GLN A 38 2.42 -10.22 -9.43
N MET A 39 2.89 -9.88 -8.23
CA MET A 39 2.45 -8.67 -7.52
C MET A 39 2.94 -7.42 -8.24
N TYR A 40 4.22 -7.38 -8.65
CA TYR A 40 4.75 -6.26 -9.42
C TYR A 40 4.09 -6.12 -10.79
N ARG A 41 3.82 -7.21 -11.50
CA ARG A 41 3.05 -7.19 -12.76
C ARG A 41 1.63 -6.66 -12.58
N THR A 42 0.97 -7.01 -11.48
CA THR A 42 -0.37 -6.47 -11.15
C THR A 42 -0.28 -4.97 -10.88
N TYR A 43 0.71 -4.54 -10.11
CA TYR A 43 0.92 -3.13 -9.80
C TYR A 43 1.22 -2.29 -11.05
N ASP A 44 2.07 -2.80 -11.93
CA ASP A 44 2.49 -2.12 -13.17
C ASP A 44 1.34 -1.90 -14.17
N LYS A 45 0.18 -2.55 -13.96
CA LYS A 45 -1.06 -2.33 -14.73
C LYS A 45 -2.02 -1.32 -14.09
N ILE A 46 -1.82 -0.95 -12.83
CA ILE A 46 -2.65 0.05 -12.14
C ILE A 46 -2.39 1.43 -12.76
N LYS A 47 -3.42 2.25 -12.97
CA LYS A 47 -3.27 3.59 -13.55
C LYS A 47 -2.41 4.50 -12.65
N PRO A 48 -1.57 5.40 -13.20
CA PRO A 48 -0.71 6.28 -12.40
C PRO A 48 -1.46 7.10 -11.34
N GLY A 49 -2.65 7.63 -11.65
CA GLY A 49 -3.46 8.37 -10.68
C GLY A 49 -3.90 7.51 -9.49
N THR A 50 -4.26 6.25 -9.73
CA THR A 50 -4.61 5.30 -8.65
C THR A 50 -3.38 4.94 -7.81
N ARG A 51 -2.20 4.81 -8.42
CA ARG A 51 -0.94 4.58 -7.70
C ARG A 51 -0.61 5.74 -6.75
N ALA A 52 -0.73 6.98 -7.24
CA ALA A 52 -0.50 8.17 -6.43
C ALA A 52 -1.47 8.24 -5.25
N ALA A 53 -2.76 7.98 -5.47
CA ALA A 53 -3.77 7.96 -4.41
C ALA A 53 -3.50 6.86 -3.35
N MET A 54 -3.03 5.68 -3.78
CA MET A 54 -2.63 4.61 -2.87
C MET A 54 -1.43 4.99 -2.02
N ALA A 55 -0.40 5.60 -2.63
CA ALA A 55 0.80 6.04 -1.93
C ALA A 55 0.49 7.14 -0.90
N ASP A 56 -0.27 8.17 -1.29
CA ASP A 56 -0.67 9.25 -0.38
C ASP A 56 -1.47 8.75 0.82
N ARG A 57 -2.40 7.82 0.57
CA ARG A 57 -3.18 7.20 1.64
C ARG A 57 -2.31 6.35 2.56
N ALA A 58 -1.37 5.57 2.03
CA ALA A 58 -0.43 4.81 2.85
C ALA A 58 0.41 5.72 3.76
N GLN A 59 0.94 6.82 3.22
CA GLN A 59 1.71 7.80 3.98
C GLN A 59 0.88 8.48 5.06
N THR A 60 -0.39 8.79 4.78
CA THR A 60 -1.32 9.36 5.77
C THR A 60 -1.52 8.41 6.96
N PHE A 61 -1.72 7.12 6.71
CA PHE A 61 -1.88 6.14 7.79
C PHE A 61 -0.57 5.86 8.53
N LEU A 62 0.57 5.84 7.85
CA LEU A 62 1.87 5.68 8.51
C LEU A 62 2.15 6.85 9.46
N ARG A 63 1.90 8.09 9.04
CA ARG A 63 2.01 9.26 9.93
C ARG A 63 1.08 9.15 11.13
N LEU A 64 -0.16 8.73 10.92
CA LEU A 64 -1.12 8.53 12.01
C LEU A 64 -0.62 7.49 13.03
N ILE A 65 -0.02 6.39 12.54
CA ILE A 65 0.58 5.36 13.41
C ILE A 65 1.78 5.92 14.17
N ASP A 66 2.64 6.69 13.50
CA ASP A 66 3.81 7.30 14.13
C ASP A 66 3.42 8.35 15.19
N GLU A 67 2.36 9.13 14.94
CA GLU A 67 1.82 10.16 15.84
C GLU A 67 1.10 9.57 17.06
N HIS A 68 0.48 8.39 16.92
CA HIS A 68 -0.28 7.71 17.98
C HIS A 68 0.37 6.40 18.43
N GLY A 69 1.70 6.33 18.33
CA GLY A 69 2.51 5.12 18.49
C GLY A 69 2.07 4.21 19.64
N THR A 70 1.54 3.03 19.28
CA THR A 70 1.44 1.80 20.11
C THR A 70 1.14 2.01 21.60
N ASP A 71 0.11 2.77 21.94
CA ASP A 71 -0.39 2.84 23.33
C ASP A 71 -1.00 1.50 23.83
N ASP A 72 -1.01 0.44 23.01
CA ASP A 72 -1.66 -0.85 23.31
C ASP A 72 -0.87 -2.10 22.81
N VAL A 73 0.41 -2.25 23.20
CA VAL A 73 1.08 -3.58 23.26
C VAL A 73 1.81 -3.75 24.59
#